data_AF-A0ABD5PMP7-F1
#
_entry.id   AF-A0ABD5PMP7-F1
#
_cell.length_a   1.000
_cell.length_b   1.000
_cell.length_c   1.000
_cell.angle_alpha   90.00
_cell.angle_beta   90.00
_cell.angle_gamma   90.00
#
_symmetry.space_group_name_H-M   'P 1'
#
loop_
_entity.id
_entity.type
_entity.pdbx_description
1 polymer ?
#
loop_
_entity_poly.entity_id
_entity_poly.type
_entity_poly.pdbx_seq_one_letter_code
_entity_poly.pdbx_strand_id
1 'polypeptide(L)'
;MADTTADLRLLAAVTLLATLLLTTGVADDSVLRIVIGVPFLVLVPGYAILAACVPSAGPRVDTNARPDGVNSRLRRRLSGLEWWAISIAISLLVVPGIVAALIVAPVEYGTASLGGLIGFVSGAALAIASIRRSGLPPETRYHASPREWVRGVVDGVTITTTTDAALTVGLAVAVLLVLGSGAYAIDAGQQGTDHTELYLLTENESGEYVASGYPEVVDPDESIPIAIGIGNEEGTNVEYTVVVQQ
;
A
#
# COMPACT_ATOMS: atom_id res chain seq x y z
N MET A 1 10.33 16.87 -31.96
CA MET A 1 10.23 15.43 -31.63
C MET A 1 9.68 15.33 -30.23
N ALA A 2 8.48 14.80 -30.04
CA ALA A 2 7.93 14.59 -28.70
C ALA A 2 8.76 13.52 -27.99
N ASP A 3 9.19 13.77 -26.75
CA ASP A 3 10.01 12.84 -25.98
C ASP A 3 9.14 11.66 -25.51
N THR A 4 9.24 10.56 -26.24
CA THR A 4 8.51 9.29 -26.03
C THR A 4 8.70 8.65 -24.64
N THR A 5 9.60 9.19 -23.81
CA THR A 5 9.93 8.66 -22.48
C THR A 5 9.54 9.61 -21.34
N ALA A 6 8.90 10.73 -21.64
CA ALA A 6 8.56 11.75 -20.64
C ALA A 6 7.63 11.22 -19.54
N ASP A 7 6.67 10.35 -19.87
CA ASP A 7 5.76 9.73 -18.91
C ASP A 7 6.50 8.80 -17.94
N LEU A 8 7.38 7.94 -18.45
CA LEU A 8 8.18 7.03 -17.64
C LEU A 8 9.16 7.78 -16.73
N ARG A 9 9.77 8.88 -17.21
CA ARG A 9 10.66 9.71 -16.38
C ARG A 9 9.90 10.45 -15.29
N LEU A 10 8.72 11.00 -15.61
CA LEU A 10 7.85 11.63 -14.61
C LEU A 10 7.44 10.62 -13.54
N LEU A 11 6.98 9.43 -13.95
CA LEU A 11 6.58 8.38 -13.02
C LEU A 11 7.75 7.82 -12.23
N ALA A 12 8.94 7.72 -12.81
CA ALA A 12 10.15 7.34 -12.07
C ALA A 12 10.51 8.40 -11.02
N ALA A 13 10.41 9.69 -11.35
CA ALA A 13 10.63 10.77 -10.39
C ALA A 13 9.58 10.76 -9.26
N VAL A 14 8.29 10.56 -9.58
CA VAL A 14 7.22 10.42 -8.59
C VAL A 14 7.43 9.18 -7.73
N THR A 15 7.84 8.06 -8.32
CA THR A 15 8.14 6.81 -7.60
C THR A 15 9.30 7.02 -6.63
N LEU A 16 10.39 7.64 -7.07
CA LEU A 16 11.54 7.94 -6.23
C LEU A 16 11.17 8.88 -5.08
N LEU A 17 10.43 9.96 -5.38
CA LEU A 17 9.98 10.91 -4.36
C LEU A 17 9.07 10.25 -3.34
N ALA A 18 8.06 9.50 -3.79
CA ALA A 18 7.13 8.80 -2.91
C ALA A 18 7.85 7.73 -2.08
N THR A 19 8.76 6.97 -2.69
CA THR A 19 9.57 5.97 -1.96
C THR A 19 10.41 6.63 -0.88
N LEU A 20 11.12 7.72 -1.22
CA LEU A 20 11.95 8.46 -0.26
C LEU A 20 11.09 9.03 0.89
N LEU A 21 9.92 9.59 0.57
CA LEU A 21 9.00 10.13 1.56
C LEU A 21 8.52 9.03 2.53
N LEU A 22 8.22 7.84 2.01
CA LEU A 22 7.71 6.70 2.80
C LEU A 22 8.80 5.97 3.59
N THR A 23 10.06 5.99 3.13
CA THR A 23 11.16 5.27 3.80
C THR A 23 11.88 6.11 4.85
N THR A 24 11.90 7.43 4.70
CA THR A 24 12.65 8.33 5.60
C THR A 24 11.83 8.81 6.79
N GLY A 25 10.51 8.61 6.80
CA GLY A 25 9.63 9.07 7.88
C GLY A 25 9.45 10.58 7.97
N VAL A 26 10.07 11.36 7.06
CA VAL A 26 10.04 12.84 7.06
C VAL A 26 8.61 13.41 7.02
N ALA A 27 7.64 12.62 6.55
CA ALA A 27 6.24 13.02 6.45
C ALA A 27 5.29 12.17 7.32
N ASP A 28 5.77 11.46 8.33
CA ASP A 28 4.95 10.50 9.07
C ASP A 28 3.66 11.11 9.66
N ASP A 29 3.74 12.33 10.21
CA ASP A 29 2.59 13.10 10.73
C ASP A 29 2.02 14.13 9.74
N SER A 30 2.52 14.16 8.51
CA SER A 30 2.15 15.20 7.55
C SER A 30 1.02 14.76 6.63
N VAL A 31 0.07 15.68 6.41
CA VAL A 31 -0.95 15.54 5.34
C VAL A 31 -0.31 15.25 3.97
N LEU A 32 0.94 15.69 3.76
CA LEU A 32 1.73 15.38 2.56
C LEU A 32 1.85 13.87 2.30
N ARG A 33 1.97 13.04 3.34
CA ARG A 33 2.06 11.58 3.19
C ARG A 33 0.79 11.00 2.60
N ILE A 34 -0.38 11.50 2.99
CA ILE A 34 -1.66 11.04 2.44
C ILE A 34 -1.80 11.55 1.00
N VAL A 35 -1.54 12.85 0.78
CA VAL A 35 -1.70 13.50 -0.53
C VAL A 35 -0.78 12.91 -1.59
N ILE A 36 0.42 12.46 -1.22
CA ILE A 36 1.39 11.84 -2.15
C ILE A 36 1.25 10.31 -2.16
N GLY A 37 1.13 9.70 -0.98
CA GLY A 37 1.11 8.26 -0.80
C GLY A 37 -0.12 7.60 -1.41
N VAL A 38 -1.31 8.17 -1.22
CA VAL A 38 -2.55 7.57 -1.77
C VAL A 38 -2.53 7.53 -3.30
N PRO A 39 -2.26 8.64 -4.03
CA PRO A 39 -2.15 8.58 -5.49
C PRO A 39 -1.03 7.65 -5.97
N PHE A 40 0.10 7.60 -5.25
CA PHE A 40 1.18 6.68 -5.56
C PHE A 40 0.70 5.23 -5.50
N LEU A 41 0.10 4.81 -4.38
CA LEU A 41 -0.36 3.44 -4.16
C LEU A 41 -1.47 3.02 -5.12
N VAL A 42 -2.41 3.92 -5.41
CA VAL A 42 -3.57 3.61 -6.26
C VAL A 42 -3.19 3.53 -7.74
N LEU A 43 -2.14 4.21 -8.18
CA LEU A 43 -1.91 4.44 -9.60
C LEU A 43 -0.60 3.88 -10.13
N VAL A 44 0.51 4.13 -9.42
CA VAL A 44 1.85 3.99 -9.98
C VAL A 44 2.26 2.53 -10.19
N PRO A 45 2.08 1.59 -9.23
CA PRO A 45 2.46 0.20 -9.41
C PRO A 45 1.77 -0.44 -10.61
N GLY A 46 0.45 -0.27 -10.71
CA GLY A 46 -0.33 -0.86 -11.78
C GLY A 46 -0.10 -0.20 -13.13
N TYR A 47 0.12 1.13 -13.19
CA TYR A 47 0.53 1.77 -14.44
C TYR A 47 1.89 1.25 -14.91
N ALA A 48 2.86 1.12 -14.00
CA ALA A 48 4.20 0.64 -14.33
C ALA A 48 4.15 -0.80 -14.88
N ILE A 49 3.37 -1.68 -14.25
CA ILE A 49 3.17 -3.06 -14.69
C ILE A 49 2.44 -3.11 -16.04
N LEU A 50 1.36 -2.32 -16.20
CA LEU A 50 0.63 -2.27 -17.47
C LEU A 50 1.52 -1.78 -18.62
N ALA A 51 2.30 -0.72 -18.39
CA ALA A 51 3.26 -0.19 -19.36
C ALA A 51 4.38 -1.20 -19.67
N ALA A 52 4.81 -2.00 -18.68
CA ALA A 52 5.75 -3.08 -18.87
C ALA A 52 5.16 -4.22 -19.71
N CYS A 53 3.89 -4.59 -19.50
CA CYS A 53 3.22 -5.65 -20.23
C CYS A 53 2.84 -5.25 -21.66
N VAL A 54 2.40 -4.00 -21.86
CA VAL A 54 1.83 -3.48 -23.11
C VAL A 54 2.63 -2.27 -23.62
N PRO A 55 3.83 -2.47 -24.19
CA PRO A 55 4.72 -1.37 -24.57
C PRO A 55 4.28 -0.59 -25.83
N SER A 56 3.34 -1.13 -26.62
CA SER A 56 3.01 -0.67 -28.00
C SER A 56 1.61 -0.05 -28.19
N ALA A 57 0.76 -0.02 -27.16
CA ALA A 57 -0.64 0.42 -27.29
C ALA A 57 -0.86 1.85 -26.77
N GLY A 58 -0.55 2.87 -27.59
CA GLY A 58 -1.02 4.25 -27.38
C GLY A 58 -2.49 4.44 -27.74
N PRO A 59 -3.20 5.40 -27.10
CA PRO A 59 -4.57 5.74 -27.47
C PRO A 59 -4.59 6.19 -28.93
N ARG A 60 -5.39 5.55 -29.77
CA ARG A 60 -5.87 6.19 -31.00
C ARG A 60 -7.37 6.34 -30.88
N VAL A 61 -7.81 7.59 -30.86
CA VAL A 61 -9.22 7.94 -31.06
C VAL A 61 -9.50 7.77 -32.54
N ASP A 62 -9.78 6.54 -32.95
CA ASP A 62 -10.45 6.25 -34.23
C ASP A 62 -11.81 5.64 -33.90
N THR A 63 -12.78 6.52 -33.63
CA THR A 63 -14.18 6.18 -33.30
C THR A 63 -14.96 5.53 -34.46
N ASN A 64 -14.33 5.28 -35.62
CA ASN A 64 -15.01 4.87 -36.86
C ASN A 64 -14.54 3.53 -37.47
N ALA A 65 -13.67 2.76 -36.82
CA ALA A 65 -13.25 1.45 -37.35
C ALA A 65 -14.28 0.36 -37.03
N ARG A 66 -14.93 -0.21 -38.06
CA ARG A 66 -15.83 -1.37 -37.92
C ARG A 66 -15.07 -2.57 -37.33
N PRO A 67 -15.61 -3.27 -36.31
CA PRO A 67 -14.92 -4.40 -35.70
C PRO A 67 -15.06 -5.66 -36.56
N ASP A 68 -14.06 -5.95 -37.38
CA ASP A 68 -13.97 -7.20 -38.12
C ASP A 68 -13.37 -8.31 -37.23
N GLY A 69 -14.24 -9.16 -36.67
CA GLY A 69 -13.90 -10.44 -36.05
C GLY A 69 -13.50 -10.44 -34.57
N VAL A 70 -13.57 -11.61 -33.92
CA VAL A 70 -13.28 -11.84 -32.49
C VAL A 70 -11.84 -11.44 -32.10
N ASN A 71 -10.90 -11.56 -33.04
CA ASN A 71 -9.50 -11.18 -32.85
C ASN A 71 -9.28 -9.65 -32.80
N SER A 72 -10.21 -8.85 -33.34
CA SER A 72 -10.15 -7.38 -33.30
C SER A 72 -10.52 -6.79 -31.93
N ARG A 73 -11.30 -7.52 -31.12
CA ARG A 73 -11.62 -7.10 -29.73
C ARG A 73 -10.41 -7.23 -28.81
N LEU A 74 -9.62 -8.29 -28.97
CA LEU A 74 -8.35 -8.50 -28.26
C LEU A 74 -7.24 -7.56 -28.75
N ARG A 75 -7.32 -7.08 -30.00
CA ARG A 75 -6.42 -6.07 -30.58
C ARG A 75 -6.96 -4.64 -30.51
N ARG A 76 -8.06 -4.40 -29.78
CA ARG A 76 -8.53 -3.05 -29.53
C ARG A 76 -7.44 -2.34 -28.74
N ARG A 77 -6.83 -1.31 -29.33
CA ARG A 77 -5.91 -0.44 -28.60
C ARG A 77 -6.69 0.14 -27.43
N LEU A 78 -6.18 -0.07 -26.22
CA LEU A 78 -6.75 0.47 -24.99
C LEU A 78 -6.99 1.96 -25.17
N SER A 79 -8.25 2.37 -25.02
CA SER A 79 -8.61 3.78 -24.92
C SER A 79 -7.96 4.41 -23.68
N GLY A 80 -7.86 5.74 -23.63
CA GLY A 80 -7.25 6.44 -22.51
C GLY A 80 -7.87 6.04 -21.16
N LEU A 81 -9.21 5.97 -21.10
CA LEU A 81 -9.94 5.57 -19.91
C LEU A 81 -9.69 4.11 -19.49
N GLU A 82 -9.73 3.17 -20.44
CA GLU A 82 -9.47 1.75 -20.15
C GLU A 82 -8.06 1.55 -19.59
N TRP A 83 -7.08 2.30 -20.10
CA TRP A 83 -5.71 2.25 -19.58
C TRP A 83 -5.63 2.63 -18.10
N TRP A 84 -6.33 3.70 -17.72
CA TRP A 84 -6.37 4.18 -16.35
C TRP A 84 -7.10 3.22 -15.42
N ALA A 85 -8.28 2.73 -15.83
CA ALA A 85 -9.06 1.79 -15.06
C ALA A 85 -8.29 0.49 -14.80
N ILE A 86 -7.60 -0.05 -15.82
CA ILE A 86 -6.77 -1.25 -15.68
C ILE A 86 -5.55 -0.99 -14.79
N SER A 87 -4.91 0.18 -14.94
CA SER A 87 -3.77 0.55 -14.08
C SER A 87 -4.18 0.55 -12.60
N ILE A 88 -5.32 1.16 -12.27
CA ILE A 88 -5.81 1.19 -10.89
C ILE A 88 -6.20 -0.21 -10.43
N ALA A 89 -6.89 -1.00 -11.26
CA ALA A 89 -7.24 -2.38 -10.92
C ALA A 89 -6.00 -3.25 -10.62
N ILE A 90 -4.92 -3.11 -11.40
CA ILE A 90 -3.66 -3.81 -11.14
C ILE A 90 -3.01 -3.32 -9.84
N SER A 91 -3.02 -2.02 -9.55
CA SER A 91 -2.53 -1.49 -8.27
C SER A 91 -3.30 -2.07 -7.08
N LEU A 92 -4.63 -2.12 -7.18
CA LEU A 92 -5.51 -2.70 -6.15
C LEU A 92 -5.31 -4.20 -5.96
N LEU A 93 -4.72 -4.89 -6.95
CA LEU A 93 -4.33 -6.29 -6.82
C LEU A 93 -2.92 -6.43 -6.22
N VAL A 94 -1.96 -5.65 -6.72
CA VAL A 94 -0.54 -5.79 -6.40
C VAL A 94 -0.21 -5.26 -5.02
N VAL A 95 -0.76 -4.11 -4.61
CA VAL A 95 -0.45 -3.50 -3.31
C VAL A 95 -0.90 -4.40 -2.15
N PRO A 96 -2.16 -4.87 -2.08
CA PRO A 96 -2.55 -5.83 -1.04
C PRO A 96 -1.80 -7.16 -1.15
N GLY A 97 -1.47 -7.62 -2.37
CA GLY A 97 -0.65 -8.81 -2.56
C GLY A 97 0.75 -8.70 -1.95
N ILE A 98 1.37 -7.51 -2.06
CA ILE A 98 2.65 -7.21 -1.40
C ILE A 98 2.49 -7.22 0.12
N VAL A 99 1.43 -6.59 0.65
CA VAL A 99 1.14 -6.60 2.10
C VAL A 99 0.96 -8.04 2.60
N ALA A 100 0.15 -8.84 1.92
CA ALA A 100 -0.08 -10.25 2.27
C ALA A 100 1.22 -11.07 2.23
N ALA A 101 2.09 -10.83 1.25
CA ALA A 101 3.39 -11.48 1.17
C ALA A 101 4.31 -11.11 2.35
N LEU A 102 4.29 -9.84 2.80
CA LEU A 102 5.05 -9.39 3.96
C LEU A 102 4.51 -9.99 5.27
N ILE A 103 3.19 -10.12 5.42
CA ILE A 103 2.56 -10.74 6.61
C ILE A 103 3.03 -12.19 6.80
N VAL A 104 3.18 -12.95 5.72
CA VAL A 104 3.61 -14.36 5.77
C VAL A 104 5.14 -14.50 5.83
N ALA A 105 5.88 -13.44 5.49
CA ALA A 105 7.33 -13.47 5.53
C ALA A 105 7.85 -13.43 6.97
N PRO A 106 8.87 -14.23 7.34
CA PRO A 106 9.48 -14.22 8.67
C PRO A 106 10.45 -13.05 8.82
N VAL A 107 10.00 -11.83 8.49
CA VAL A 107 10.78 -10.59 8.56
C VAL A 107 9.95 -9.54 9.26
N GLU A 108 10.59 -8.71 10.08
CA GLU A 108 9.95 -7.51 10.60
C GLU A 108 9.69 -6.53 9.44
N TYR A 109 8.44 -6.08 9.32
CA TYR A 109 8.04 -5.13 8.29
C TYR A 109 7.41 -3.89 8.94
N GLY A 110 7.95 -2.72 8.60
CA GLY A 110 7.35 -1.44 8.92
C GLY A 110 6.90 -0.70 7.67
N THR A 111 6.39 0.52 7.86
CA THR A 111 6.04 1.44 6.76
C THR A 111 7.16 1.58 5.74
N ALA A 112 8.41 1.72 6.22
CA ALA A 112 9.57 1.87 5.35
C ALA A 112 9.81 0.64 4.47
N SER A 113 9.69 -0.58 5.01
CA SER A 113 9.82 -1.83 4.26
C SER A 113 8.74 -1.96 3.19
N LEU A 114 7.49 -1.63 3.54
CA LEU A 114 6.36 -1.65 2.61
C LEU A 114 6.53 -0.63 1.48
N GLY A 115 6.82 0.63 1.81
CA GLY A 115 7.05 1.70 0.84
C GLY A 115 8.24 1.41 -0.07
N GLY A 116 9.33 0.88 0.50
CA GLY A 116 10.51 0.45 -0.24
C GLY A 116 10.20 -0.68 -1.23
N LEU A 117 9.45 -1.70 -0.83
CA LEU A 117 9.11 -2.83 -1.70
C LEU A 117 8.16 -2.43 -2.83
N ILE A 118 7.14 -1.61 -2.55
CA ILE A 118 6.24 -1.08 -3.58
C ILE A 118 7.01 -0.18 -4.55
N GLY A 119 7.90 0.68 -4.03
CA GLY A 119 8.81 1.51 -4.81
C GLY A 119 9.73 0.69 -5.71
N PHE A 120 10.31 -0.39 -5.18
CA PHE A 120 11.15 -1.32 -5.91
C PHE A 120 10.40 -2.03 -7.03
N VAL A 121 9.23 -2.61 -6.75
CA VAL A 121 8.39 -3.29 -7.76
C VAL A 121 7.99 -2.32 -8.87
N SER A 122 7.55 -1.11 -8.50
CA SER A 122 7.17 -0.07 -9.45
C SER A 122 8.37 0.38 -10.30
N GLY A 123 9.51 0.63 -9.67
CA GLY A 123 10.75 1.03 -10.35
C GLY A 123 11.28 -0.04 -11.31
N ALA A 124 11.25 -1.32 -10.90
CA ALA A 124 11.62 -2.44 -11.75
C ALA A 124 10.67 -2.56 -12.96
N ALA A 125 9.36 -2.43 -12.74
CA ALA A 125 8.38 -2.45 -13.83
C ALA A 125 8.57 -1.26 -14.80
N LEU A 126 8.83 -0.05 -14.29
CA LEU A 126 9.16 1.11 -15.12
C LEU A 126 10.45 0.91 -15.93
N ALA A 127 11.48 0.29 -15.35
CA ALA A 127 12.71 -0.05 -16.06
C ALA A 127 12.45 -1.05 -17.19
N ILE A 128 11.69 -2.12 -16.91
CA ILE A 128 11.27 -3.11 -17.91
C ILE A 128 10.45 -2.43 -19.03
N ALA A 129 9.51 -1.57 -18.67
CA ALA A 129 8.70 -0.80 -19.63
C ALA A 129 9.59 0.06 -20.53
N SER A 130 10.58 0.75 -19.97
CA SER A 130 11.54 1.56 -20.72
C SER A 130 12.36 0.74 -21.71
N ILE A 131 12.90 -0.41 -21.26
CA ILE A 131 13.65 -1.33 -22.12
C ILE A 131 12.76 -1.83 -23.26
N ARG A 132 11.55 -2.31 -22.95
CA ARG A 132 10.62 -2.82 -23.97
C ARG A 132 10.17 -1.73 -24.96
N ARG A 133 9.97 -0.48 -24.52
CA ARG A 133 9.62 0.64 -25.40
C ARG A 133 10.79 1.08 -26.29
N SER A 134 12.02 1.01 -25.80
CA SER A 134 13.21 1.35 -26.62
C SER A 134 13.42 0.39 -27.80
N GLY A 135 12.99 -0.87 -27.67
CA GLY A 135 13.04 -1.88 -28.74
C GLY A 135 11.99 -1.70 -29.85
N LEU A 136 11.06 -0.75 -29.73
CA LEU A 136 10.00 -0.52 -30.71
C LEU A 136 10.36 0.60 -31.70
N PRO A 137 9.93 0.51 -32.97
CA PRO A 137 9.99 1.61 -33.93
C PRO A 137 9.30 2.89 -33.37
N PRO A 138 9.83 4.10 -33.61
CA PRO A 138 9.33 5.35 -33.01
C PRO A 138 7.83 5.61 -33.22
N GLU A 139 7.28 5.05 -34.31
CA GLU A 139 5.91 5.25 -34.80
C GLU A 139 4.88 4.37 -34.08
N THR A 140 5.33 3.29 -33.43
CA THR A 140 4.47 2.36 -32.68
C THR A 140 4.65 2.49 -31.18
N ARG A 141 5.58 3.34 -30.72
CA ARG A 141 5.77 3.64 -29.32
C ARG A 141 4.56 4.37 -28.75
N TYR A 142 4.23 4.03 -27.52
CA TYR A 142 3.28 4.79 -26.72
C TYR A 142 3.79 6.23 -26.52
N HIS A 143 3.02 7.20 -26.98
CA HIS A 143 3.21 8.61 -26.67
C HIS A 143 2.12 9.01 -25.69
N ALA A 144 2.45 9.23 -24.42
CA ALA A 144 1.60 10.00 -23.53
C ALA A 144 2.31 11.31 -23.24
N SER A 145 1.77 12.41 -23.75
CA SER A 145 2.14 13.70 -23.20
C SER A 145 1.51 13.85 -21.80
N PRO A 146 2.19 14.49 -20.83
CA PRO A 146 1.63 14.77 -19.52
C PRO A 146 0.27 15.51 -19.57
N ARG A 147 0.05 16.32 -20.62
CA ARG A 147 -1.22 17.03 -20.87
C ARG A 147 -2.35 16.08 -21.28
N GLU A 148 -2.06 15.07 -22.10
CA GLU A 148 -3.04 14.02 -22.46
C GLU A 148 -3.34 13.11 -21.28
N TRP A 149 -2.39 12.93 -20.37
CA TRP A 149 -2.58 12.22 -19.11
C TRP A 149 -3.64 12.92 -18.24
N VAL A 150 -3.48 14.22 -18.01
CA VAL A 150 -4.45 15.03 -17.24
C VAL A 150 -5.80 15.08 -17.94
N ARG A 151 -5.84 15.26 -19.27
CA ARG A 151 -7.11 15.21 -20.02
C ARG A 151 -7.78 13.86 -19.94
N GLY A 152 -7.04 12.76 -20.03
CA GLY A 152 -7.59 11.41 -19.92
C GLY A 152 -8.19 11.11 -18.55
N VAL A 153 -7.68 11.72 -17.47
CA VAL A 153 -8.30 11.63 -16.14
C VAL A 153 -9.63 12.40 -16.13
N VAL A 154 -9.66 13.62 -16.68
CA VAL A 154 -10.88 14.44 -16.75
C VAL A 154 -11.94 13.78 -17.65
N ASP A 155 -11.53 13.32 -18.83
CA ASP A 155 -12.40 12.62 -19.79
C ASP A 155 -12.84 11.25 -19.28
N GLY A 156 -12.05 10.63 -18.39
CA GLY A 156 -12.39 9.36 -17.75
C GLY A 156 -13.50 9.46 -16.72
N VAL A 157 -13.70 10.64 -16.14
CA VAL A 157 -14.81 10.92 -15.23
C VAL A 157 -16.10 11.25 -16.01
N THR A 158 -15.99 11.73 -17.25
CA THR A 158 -17.16 11.91 -18.11
C THR A 158 -17.68 10.56 -18.60
N ILE A 159 -18.86 10.20 -18.10
CA ILE A 159 -19.56 8.97 -18.46
C ILE A 159 -20.17 9.12 -19.86
N THR A 160 -19.65 8.38 -20.84
CA THR A 160 -20.16 8.41 -22.23
C THR A 160 -20.98 7.17 -22.59
N THR A 161 -20.64 6.01 -22.01
CA THR A 161 -21.31 4.72 -22.26
C THR A 161 -21.75 4.05 -20.95
N THR A 162 -22.73 3.15 -21.00
CA THR A 162 -23.16 2.34 -19.83
C THR A 162 -22.04 1.46 -19.26
N THR A 163 -21.16 0.93 -20.13
CA THR A 163 -19.96 0.19 -19.70
C THR A 163 -18.98 1.08 -18.95
N ASP A 164 -18.74 2.30 -19.44
CA ASP A 164 -17.89 3.29 -18.76
C ASP A 164 -18.48 3.64 -17.39
N ALA A 165 -19.80 3.82 -17.31
CA ALA A 165 -20.50 4.07 -16.05
C ALA A 165 -20.25 2.94 -15.04
N ALA A 166 -20.42 1.68 -15.46
CA ALA A 166 -20.23 0.52 -14.61
C ALA A 166 -18.77 0.37 -14.14
N LEU A 167 -17.80 0.58 -15.04
CA LEU A 167 -16.37 0.58 -14.72
C LEU A 167 -16.02 1.69 -13.72
N THR A 168 -16.46 2.92 -13.96
CA THR A 168 -16.17 4.07 -13.10
C THR A 168 -16.82 3.92 -11.72
N VAL A 169 -18.08 3.47 -11.64
CA VAL A 169 -18.76 3.23 -10.36
C VAL A 169 -18.10 2.06 -9.61
N GLY A 170 -17.84 0.93 -10.28
CA GLY A 170 -17.18 -0.22 -9.66
C GLY A 170 -15.79 0.15 -9.13
N LEU A 171 -15.03 0.94 -9.88
CA LEU A 171 -13.73 1.47 -9.47
C LEU A 171 -13.85 2.39 -8.25
N ALA A 172 -14.82 3.32 -8.26
CA ALA A 172 -15.04 4.22 -7.14
C ALA A 172 -15.38 3.44 -5.86
N VAL A 173 -16.23 2.42 -5.95
CA VAL A 173 -16.56 1.53 -4.83
C VAL A 173 -15.33 0.77 -4.35
N ALA A 174 -14.52 0.21 -5.26
CA ALA A 174 -13.30 -0.50 -4.88
C ALA A 174 -12.29 0.40 -4.16
N VAL A 175 -12.08 1.63 -4.66
CA VAL A 175 -11.21 2.61 -4.00
C VAL A 175 -11.76 2.99 -2.62
N LEU A 176 -13.07 3.23 -2.49
CA LEU A 176 -13.69 3.53 -1.19
C LEU A 176 -13.57 2.36 -0.22
N LEU A 177 -13.74 1.12 -0.68
CA LEU A 177 -13.56 -0.07 0.15
C LEU A 177 -12.12 -0.22 0.63
N VAL A 178 -11.12 0.05 -0.23
CA VAL A 178 -9.70 -0.03 0.15
C VAL A 178 -9.30 1.10 1.09
N LEU A 179 -9.74 2.33 0.83
CA LEU A 179 -9.46 3.45 1.73
C LEU A 179 -10.19 3.28 3.06
N GLY A 180 -11.44 2.82 3.03
CA GLY A 180 -12.24 2.53 4.21
C GLY A 180 -11.69 1.39 5.04
N SER A 181 -11.21 0.31 4.41
CA SER A 181 -10.59 -0.81 5.13
C SER A 181 -9.25 -0.40 5.76
N GLY A 182 -8.45 0.41 5.07
CA GLY A 182 -7.23 0.97 5.64
C GLY A 182 -7.50 1.88 6.85
N ALA A 183 -8.48 2.77 6.75
CA ALA A 183 -8.89 3.63 7.85
C ALA A 183 -9.41 2.81 9.05
N TYR A 184 -10.25 1.80 8.79
CA TYR A 184 -10.73 0.88 9.81
C TYR A 184 -9.59 0.09 10.48
N ALA A 185 -8.59 -0.37 9.72
CA ALA A 185 -7.46 -1.11 10.28
C ALA A 185 -6.58 -0.26 11.20
N ILE A 186 -6.42 1.03 10.89
CA ILE A 186 -5.70 1.99 11.76
C ILE A 186 -6.46 2.17 13.08
N ASP A 187 -7.77 2.42 13.00
CA ASP A 187 -8.64 2.63 14.17
C ASP A 187 -8.76 1.35 15.03
N ALA A 188 -9.00 0.20 14.41
CA ALA A 188 -9.07 -1.09 15.10
C ALA A 188 -7.72 -1.48 15.75
N GLY A 189 -6.59 -1.02 15.21
CA GLY A 189 -5.27 -1.19 15.82
C GLY A 189 -5.08 -0.34 17.08
N GLN A 190 -5.77 0.80 17.21
CA GLN A 190 -5.72 1.67 18.39
C GLN A 190 -6.65 1.19 19.51
N GLN A 191 -7.74 0.48 19.20
CA GLN A 191 -8.73 0.02 20.18
C GLN A 191 -8.24 -1.11 21.12
N GLY A 192 -6.94 -1.43 21.13
CA GLY A 192 -6.33 -2.38 22.06
C GLY A 192 -4.91 -2.00 22.52
N THR A 193 -4.46 -0.76 22.29
CA THR A 193 -3.14 -0.30 22.74
C THR A 193 -3.11 0.07 24.21
N ASP A 194 -4.24 0.53 24.72
CA ASP A 194 -4.36 1.00 26.10
C ASP A 194 -4.70 -0.22 26.97
N HIS A 195 -3.72 -0.67 27.73
CA HIS A 195 -3.85 -1.80 28.61
C HIS A 195 -2.98 -1.64 29.86
N THR A 196 -3.38 -2.33 30.91
CA THR A 196 -2.61 -2.46 32.15
C THR A 196 -2.06 -3.87 32.24
N GLU A 197 -0.76 -4.00 32.47
CA GLU A 197 -0.10 -5.27 32.69
C GLU A 197 0.14 -5.48 34.19
N LEU A 198 -0.18 -6.67 34.70
CA LEU A 198 0.08 -7.06 36.08
C LEU A 198 1.01 -8.26 36.11
N TYR A 199 2.16 -8.09 36.75
CA TYR A 199 3.20 -9.10 36.89
C TYR A 199 3.27 -9.59 38.33
N LEU A 200 3.24 -10.91 38.50
CA LEU A 200 3.69 -11.57 39.71
C LEU A 200 5.13 -12.02 39.45
N LEU A 201 6.06 -11.73 40.34
CA LEU A 201 7.49 -12.00 40.12
C LEU A 201 8.11 -12.60 41.38
N THR A 202 9.08 -13.48 41.17
CA THR A 202 9.97 -14.02 42.21
C THR A 202 11.38 -13.51 41.97
N GLU A 203 12.21 -13.48 43.01
CA GLU A 203 13.62 -13.14 42.90
C GLU A 203 14.44 -14.43 42.74
N ASN A 204 15.27 -14.51 41.70
CA ASN A 204 16.14 -15.65 41.47
C ASN A 204 17.42 -15.59 42.33
N GLU A 205 18.25 -16.64 42.29
CA GLU A 205 19.52 -16.71 43.05
C GLU A 205 20.53 -15.60 42.70
N SER A 206 20.35 -14.92 41.57
CA SER A 206 21.19 -13.80 41.11
C SER A 206 20.62 -12.42 41.50
N GLY A 207 19.45 -12.36 42.16
CA GLY A 207 18.77 -11.12 42.54
C GLY A 207 17.93 -10.46 41.45
N GLU A 208 17.62 -11.18 40.36
CA GLU A 208 16.80 -10.68 39.26
C GLU A 208 15.35 -11.13 39.41
N TYR A 209 14.40 -10.23 39.12
CA TYR A 209 12.97 -10.53 39.14
C TYR A 209 12.54 -11.29 37.89
N VAL A 210 12.02 -12.51 38.07
CA VAL A 210 11.60 -13.39 36.99
C VAL A 210 10.17 -13.89 37.22
N ALA A 211 9.43 -14.10 36.14
CA ALA A 211 8.07 -14.65 36.19
C ALA A 211 8.08 -16.19 36.22
N SER A 212 8.96 -16.80 37.02
CA SER A 212 9.14 -18.26 37.06
C SER A 212 9.67 -18.74 38.41
N GLY A 213 9.64 -20.03 38.69
CA GLY A 213 10.15 -20.56 39.97
C GLY A 213 9.23 -20.25 41.16
N TYR A 214 7.92 -20.22 40.93
CA TYR A 214 6.94 -20.09 42.00
C TYR A 214 6.93 -21.35 42.86
N PRO A 215 6.88 -21.20 44.19
CA PRO A 215 6.80 -22.33 45.10
C PRO A 215 5.45 -23.05 44.96
N GLU A 216 5.50 -24.37 44.78
CA GLU A 216 4.30 -25.22 44.64
C GLU A 216 3.72 -25.67 46.00
N VAL A 217 4.54 -25.65 47.04
CA VAL A 217 4.18 -26.04 48.41
C VAL A 217 4.63 -24.92 49.34
N VAL A 218 3.71 -24.49 50.20
CA VAL A 218 3.93 -23.45 51.22
C VAL A 218 3.52 -24.04 52.55
N ASP A 219 4.43 -24.09 53.51
CA ASP A 219 4.12 -24.60 54.84
C ASP A 219 3.22 -23.61 55.61
N PRO A 220 2.36 -24.09 56.53
CA PRO A 220 1.60 -23.21 57.42
C PRO A 220 2.58 -22.35 58.22
N ASP A 221 2.42 -21.03 58.15
CA ASP A 221 3.26 -19.98 58.74
C ASP A 221 4.52 -19.57 57.94
N GLU A 222 4.73 -20.08 56.72
CA GLU A 222 5.82 -19.64 55.85
C GLU A 222 5.43 -18.39 55.03
N SER A 223 6.24 -17.33 55.11
CA SER A 223 6.04 -16.09 54.33
C SER A 223 6.92 -16.12 53.08
N ILE A 224 6.28 -16.08 51.91
CA ILE A 224 6.98 -16.12 50.62
C ILE A 224 7.03 -14.70 50.04
N PRO A 225 8.23 -14.12 49.83
CA PRO A 225 8.35 -12.83 49.20
C PRO A 225 7.97 -12.94 47.72
N ILE A 226 6.93 -12.21 47.33
CA ILE A 226 6.49 -12.08 45.94
C ILE A 226 6.53 -10.59 45.60
N ALA A 227 7.15 -10.26 44.47
CA ALA A 227 7.15 -8.92 43.94
C ALA A 227 5.98 -8.74 42.97
N ILE A 228 5.38 -7.55 42.98
CA ILE A 228 4.28 -7.18 42.08
C ILE A 228 4.77 -6.06 41.18
N GLY A 229 4.69 -6.28 39.87
CA GLY A 229 4.96 -5.26 38.85
C GLY A 229 3.65 -4.80 38.20
N ILE A 230 3.54 -3.50 37.90
CA ILE A 230 2.42 -2.94 37.13
C ILE A 230 3.01 -2.18 35.94
N GLY A 231 2.66 -2.60 34.73
CA GLY A 231 2.94 -1.87 33.49
C GLY A 231 1.74 -1.01 33.12
N ASN A 232 1.95 0.28 32.89
CA ASN A 232 0.90 1.23 32.50
C ASN A 232 1.09 1.63 31.04
N GLU A 233 0.29 1.07 30.14
CA GLU A 233 0.26 1.42 28.71
C GLU A 233 -1.00 2.23 28.35
N GLU A 234 -1.71 2.79 29.33
CA GLU A 234 -2.96 3.55 29.17
C GLU A 234 -2.78 4.97 28.60
N GLY A 235 -1.55 5.35 28.23
CA GLY A 235 -1.21 6.70 27.70
C GLY A 235 -1.45 7.88 28.66
N THR A 236 -1.95 7.60 29.87
CA THR A 236 -2.32 8.57 30.90
C THR A 236 -1.82 8.11 32.27
N ASN A 237 -1.72 9.02 33.24
CA ASN A 237 -1.33 8.64 34.60
C ASN A 237 -2.55 8.03 35.31
N VAL A 238 -2.45 6.76 35.71
CA VAL A 238 -3.53 5.99 36.34
C VAL A 238 -3.08 5.58 37.75
N GLU A 239 -3.99 5.69 38.72
CA GLU A 239 -3.74 5.28 40.10
C GLU A 239 -4.19 3.83 40.29
N TYR A 240 -3.26 2.96 40.70
CA TYR A 240 -3.50 1.53 40.87
C TYR A 240 -3.59 1.16 42.36
N THR A 241 -4.60 0.37 42.73
CA THR A 241 -4.72 -0.23 44.06
C THR A 241 -4.56 -1.74 43.95
N VAL A 242 -3.53 -2.28 44.59
CA VAL A 242 -3.30 -3.73 44.66
C VAL A 242 -3.86 -4.26 45.97
N VAL A 243 -4.71 -5.28 45.88
CA VAL A 243 -5.28 -5.96 47.05
C VAL A 243 -4.79 -7.40 47.04
N VAL A 244 -4.11 -7.81 48.11
CA VAL A 244 -3.71 -9.19 48.35
C VAL A 244 -4.67 -9.78 49.39
N GLN A 245 -5.32 -10.89 49.03
CA GLN A 245 -6.23 -11.60 49.93
C GLN A 245 -5.64 -12.96 50.28
N GLN A 246 -5.61 -13.27 51.59
CA GLN A 246 -5.24 -14.57 52.14
C GLN A 246 -6.43 -15.53 52.15
#